data_AF-A0A2E1AWU1-F1
#
_entry.id   AF-A0A2E1AWU1-F1
#
_cell.length_a   1.000
_cell.length_b   1.000
_cell.length_c   1.000
_cell.angle_alpha   90.00
_cell.angle_beta   90.00
_cell.angle_gamma   90.00
#
_symmetry.space_group_name_H-M   'P 1'
#
loop_
_entity.id
_entity.type
_entity.pdbx_description
1 polymer ?
#
loop_
_entity_poly.entity_id
_entity_poly.type
_entity_poly.pdbx_seq_one_letter_code
_entity_poly.pdbx_strand_id
1 'polypeptide(L)'
;MRIKYCPDLHLEFPHNKSWLADHPLKPTAETLIIAGGTHYLRPKYIKLDFFKWDSDNYKRAFLISGNLEYYADYDLSLHQEPFKWEIQKNVF
;
A
#
# COMPACT_ATOMS: atom_id res chain seq x y z
N MET A 1 5.91 -21.09 -1.46
CA MET A 1 5.64 -19.66 -1.25
C MET A 1 4.93 -19.13 -2.48
N ARG A 2 3.75 -18.51 -2.33
CA ARG A 2 3.02 -17.88 -3.43
C ARG A 2 2.89 -16.39 -3.16
N ILE A 3 3.11 -15.58 -4.20
CA ILE A 3 3.04 -14.12 -4.15
C ILE A 3 1.89 -13.66 -5.04
N LYS A 4 1.11 -12.70 -4.55
CA LYS A 4 0.17 -11.90 -5.33
C LYS A 4 0.75 -10.51 -5.55
N TYR A 5 0.60 -9.99 -6.75
CA TYR A 5 1.12 -8.70 -7.19
C TYR A 5 -0.04 -7.77 -7.54
N CYS A 6 0.01 -6.51 -7.11
CA CYS A 6 -1.06 -5.53 -7.30
C CYS A 6 -0.50 -4.09 -7.40
N PRO A 7 -0.34 -3.51 -8.60
CA PRO A 7 0.08 -2.12 -8.77
C PRO A 7 -1.12 -1.16 -8.89
N ASP A 8 -0.87 0.15 -8.78
CA ASP A 8 -1.74 1.24 -9.27
C ASP A 8 -3.19 1.23 -8.76
N LEU A 9 -3.37 1.13 -7.44
CA LEU A 9 -4.67 1.21 -6.78
C LEU A 9 -5.28 2.63 -6.77
N HIS A 10 -4.44 3.66 -6.70
CA HIS A 10 -4.81 5.07 -6.65
C HIS A 10 -5.92 5.40 -5.64
N LEU A 11 -5.71 5.04 -4.39
CA LEU A 11 -6.66 5.22 -3.28
C LEU A 11 -6.84 6.67 -2.86
N GLU A 12 -6.08 7.61 -3.43
CA GLU A 12 -6.34 9.05 -3.34
C GLU A 12 -7.67 9.43 -4.02
N PHE A 13 -8.13 8.63 -4.98
CA PHE A 13 -9.44 8.79 -5.58
C PHE A 13 -10.50 8.11 -4.69
N PRO A 14 -11.49 8.87 -4.17
CA PRO A 14 -12.54 8.29 -3.34
C PRO A 14 -13.33 7.17 -4.05
N HIS A 15 -13.47 7.26 -5.38
CA HIS A 15 -14.10 6.23 -6.19
C HIS A 15 -13.36 4.89 -6.13
N ASN A 16 -12.03 4.90 -6.29
CA ASN A 16 -11.21 3.69 -6.24
C ASN A 16 -11.24 3.08 -4.83
N LYS A 17 -11.17 3.92 -3.79
CA LYS A 17 -11.29 3.46 -2.40
C LYS A 17 -12.64 2.76 -2.16
N SER A 18 -13.75 3.36 -2.61
CA SER A 18 -15.08 2.76 -2.48
C SER A 18 -15.19 1.45 -3.26
N TRP A 19 -14.72 1.44 -4.51
CA TRP A 19 -14.80 0.26 -5.36
C TRP A 19 -14.01 -0.91 -4.77
N LEU A 20 -12.82 -0.65 -4.23
CA LEU A 20 -11.99 -1.67 -3.58
C LEU A 20 -12.61 -2.21 -2.28
N ALA A 21 -13.33 -1.37 -1.54
CA ALA A 21 -14.07 -1.81 -0.35
C ALA A 21 -15.21 -2.77 -0.71
N ASP A 22 -15.93 -2.50 -1.81
CA ASP A 22 -17.00 -3.37 -2.32
C ASP A 22 -16.47 -4.63 -3.03
N HIS A 23 -15.27 -4.54 -3.61
CA HIS A 23 -14.63 -5.59 -4.40
C HIS A 23 -13.21 -5.89 -3.89
N PRO A 24 -13.06 -6.43 -2.66
CA PRO A 24 -11.75 -6.65 -2.07
C PRO A 24 -10.93 -7.64 -2.88
N LEU A 25 -9.61 -7.49 -2.78
CA LEU A 25 -8.66 -8.42 -3.38
C LEU A 25 -8.92 -9.85 -2.88
N LYS A 26 -8.93 -10.83 -3.78
CA LYS A 26 -8.98 -12.25 -3.35
C LYS A 26 -7.61 -12.70 -2.82
N PRO A 27 -7.47 -13.15 -1.55
CA PRO A 27 -6.18 -13.54 -0.98
C PRO A 27 -5.77 -14.95 -1.47
N THR A 28 -5.28 -15.03 -2.70
CA THR A 28 -4.90 -16.30 -3.36
C THR A 28 -3.48 -16.76 -3.06
N ALA A 29 -2.75 -15.99 -2.24
CA ALA A 29 -1.32 -16.08 -1.99
C ALA A 29 -0.99 -15.76 -0.53
N GLU A 30 0.20 -16.16 -0.07
CA GLU A 30 0.65 -15.88 1.30
C GLU A 30 1.19 -14.47 1.46
N THR A 31 1.81 -13.95 0.40
CA THR A 31 2.43 -12.63 0.36
C THR A 31 1.75 -11.75 -0.67
N LEU A 32 1.43 -10.50 -0.30
CA LEU A 32 1.03 -9.45 -1.22
C LEU A 32 2.21 -8.51 -1.49
N ILE A 33 2.41 -8.13 -2.76
CA ILE A 33 3.27 -7.02 -3.15
C ILE A 33 2.40 -5.96 -3.82
N ILE A 34 2.38 -4.77 -3.24
CA ILE A 34 1.79 -3.57 -3.81
C ILE A 34 2.93 -2.76 -4.42
N ALA A 35 2.93 -2.63 -5.75
CA ALA A 35 4.08 -2.13 -6.49
C ALA A 35 3.86 -0.70 -6.99
N GLY A 36 3.73 0.23 -6.04
CA GLY A 36 3.52 1.64 -6.28
C GLY A 36 2.09 1.99 -6.68
N GLY A 37 1.83 3.29 -6.75
CA GLY A 37 0.54 3.80 -7.20
C GLY A 37 -0.59 3.54 -6.20
N THR A 38 -0.30 3.58 -4.90
CA THR A 38 -1.26 3.32 -3.83
C THR A 38 -1.94 4.61 -3.36
N HIS A 39 -1.16 5.55 -2.81
CA HIS A 39 -1.61 6.86 -2.31
C HIS A 39 -0.37 7.70 -1.95
N TYR A 40 -0.48 9.01 -1.83
CA TYR A 40 0.59 9.89 -1.32
C TYR A 40 1.06 9.51 0.10
N LEU A 41 2.39 9.48 0.33
CA LEU A 41 3.04 9.31 1.62
C LEU A 41 2.85 10.55 2.52
N ARG A 42 1.62 10.78 2.95
CA ARG A 42 1.24 11.87 3.88
C ARG A 42 0.62 11.27 5.15
N PRO A 43 0.32 12.07 6.20
CA PRO A 43 -0.24 11.54 7.45
C PRO A 43 -1.53 10.71 7.33
N LYS A 44 -2.26 10.82 6.21
CA LYS A 44 -3.44 9.98 5.92
C LYS A 44 -3.09 8.59 5.37
N TYR A 45 -1.88 8.39 4.85
CA TYR A 45 -1.42 7.14 4.25
C TYR A 45 -1.58 5.97 5.23
N ILE A 46 -0.99 6.08 6.41
CA ILE A 46 -1.07 5.05 7.46
C ILE A 46 -2.49 4.80 8.00
N LYS A 47 -3.44 5.69 7.69
CA LYS A 47 -4.84 5.60 8.13
C LYS A 47 -5.75 4.95 7.08
N LEU A 48 -5.20 4.46 5.97
CA LEU A 48 -5.98 3.73 4.99
C LEU A 48 -6.43 2.39 5.58
N ASP A 49 -7.75 2.20 5.64
CA ASP A 49 -8.38 0.93 6.10
C ASP A 49 -7.89 -0.28 5.29
N PHE A 50 -7.44 -0.03 4.06
CA PHE A 50 -6.83 -1.01 3.18
C PHE A 50 -5.63 -1.74 3.83
N PHE A 51 -4.77 -1.04 4.57
CA PHE A 51 -3.61 -1.69 5.21
C PHE A 51 -4.00 -2.58 6.38
N LYS A 52 -5.07 -2.23 7.10
CA LYS A 52 -5.65 -3.14 8.09
C LYS A 52 -6.18 -4.40 7.39
N TRP A 53 -6.90 -4.24 6.28
CA TRP A 53 -7.41 -5.37 5.51
C TRP A 53 -6.27 -6.26 4.99
N ASP A 54 -5.17 -5.70 4.47
CA ASP A 54 -3.99 -6.48 4.05
C ASP A 54 -3.38 -7.27 5.20
N SER A 55 -3.27 -6.63 6.37
CA SER A 55 -2.73 -7.24 7.59
C SER A 55 -3.55 -8.46 8.04
N ASP A 56 -4.88 -8.36 7.94
CA ASP A 56 -5.81 -9.41 8.31
C ASP A 56 -5.87 -10.57 7.29
N ASN A 57 -5.53 -10.33 6.01
CA ASN A 57 -5.74 -11.29 4.91
C ASN A 57 -4.49 -11.95 4.33
N TYR A 58 -3.30 -11.37 4.51
CA TYR A 58 -2.03 -11.95 4.04
C TYR A 58 -1.12 -12.29 5.21
N LYS A 59 -0.22 -13.27 5.02
CA LYS A 59 0.83 -13.53 6.03
C LYS A 59 1.79 -12.34 6.11
N ARG A 60 2.12 -11.72 4.96
CA ARG A 60 2.90 -10.49 4.84
C ARG A 60 2.45 -9.67 3.63
N ALA A 61 2.49 -8.35 3.73
CA ALA A 61 2.34 -7.44 2.60
C ALA A 61 3.54 -6.50 2.52
N PHE A 62 3.97 -6.18 1.30
CA PHE A 62 5.04 -5.23 1.04
C PHE A 62 4.54 -4.15 0.08
N LEU A 63 4.70 -2.90 0.46
CA LEU A 63 4.40 -1.72 -0.33
C LEU A 63 5.71 -1.13 -0.81
N ILE A 64 5.91 -1.23 -2.11
CA ILE A 64 7.05 -0.61 -2.77
C ILE A 64 6.56 0.73 -3.29
N SER A 65 7.09 1.82 -2.76
CA SER A 65 6.68 3.17 -3.18
C SER A 65 7.08 3.42 -4.63
N GLY A 66 6.11 3.85 -5.45
CA GLY A 66 6.33 4.35 -6.80
C GLY A 66 6.53 5.86 -6.81
N ASN A 67 6.47 6.49 -7.99
CA ASN A 67 6.58 7.95 -8.12
C ASN A 67 5.40 8.68 -7.44
N LEU A 68 4.17 8.15 -7.57
CA LEU A 68 2.95 8.75 -7.03
C LEU A 68 3.05 8.96 -5.52
N GLU A 69 3.58 7.98 -4.78
CA GLU A 69 3.76 8.04 -3.33
C GLU A 69 4.50 9.32 -2.88
N TYR A 70 5.42 9.83 -3.69
CA TYR A 70 6.22 11.01 -3.41
C TYR A 70 5.66 12.31 -4.01
N TYR A 71 4.43 12.30 -4.54
CA TYR A 71 3.78 13.53 -5.00
C TYR A 71 3.21 14.33 -3.84
N ALA A 72 2.67 15.51 -4.16
CA ALA A 72 2.15 16.48 -3.21
C ALA A 72 3.25 16.89 -2.21
N ASP A 73 4.22 17.66 -2.70
CA ASP A 73 5.27 18.32 -1.90
C ASP A 73 6.02 17.40 -0.94
N TYR A 74 6.16 16.11 -1.27
CA TYR A 74 6.93 15.20 -0.46
C TYR A 74 8.42 15.57 -0.55
N ASP A 75 9.07 15.73 0.60
CA ASP A 75 10.50 15.98 0.64
C ASP A 75 11.27 14.67 0.38
N LEU A 76 11.69 14.47 -0.88
CA LEU A 76 12.49 13.31 -1.28
C LEU A 76 13.83 13.21 -0.54
N SER A 77 14.36 14.32 0.02
CA SER A 77 15.61 14.28 0.78
C SER A 77 15.51 13.47 2.08
N LEU A 78 14.29 13.16 2.53
CA LEU A 78 14.01 12.29 3.67
C LEU A 78 14.33 10.81 3.40
N HIS A 79 14.46 10.39 2.13
CA HIS A 79 14.69 9.01 1.71
C HIS A 79 15.89 8.86 0.79
N GLN A 80 17.08 9.17 1.31
CA GLN A 80 18.34 9.01 0.58
C GLN A 80 18.86 7.57 0.58
N GLU A 81 18.36 6.74 1.50
CA GLU A 81 18.73 5.33 1.66
C GLU A 81 17.47 4.45 1.64
N PRO A 82 17.59 3.14 1.34
CA PRO A 82 16.49 2.21 1.47
C PRO A 82 15.93 2.23 2.89
N PHE A 83 14.61 2.44 3.00
CA PHE A 83 13.90 2.41 4.27
C PHE A 83 12.88 1.27 4.29
N LYS A 84 12.50 0.88 5.51
CA LYS A 84 11.42 -0.07 5.77
C LYS A 84 10.54 0.51 6.87
N TRP A 85 9.24 0.59 6.63
CA TRP A 85 8.30 1.10 7.61
C TRP A 85 7.21 0.07 7.88
N GLU A 86 7.11 -0.39 9.13
CA GLU A 86 5.97 -1.20 9.55
C GLU A 86 4.72 -0.31 9.72
N ILE A 87 3.80 -0.39 8.76
CA ILE A 87 2.53 0.37 8.76
C ILE A 87 1.48 -0.36 9.61
N GLN A 88 1.53 -1.70 9.60
CA GLN A 88 0.76 -2.62 10.44
C GLN A 88 1.64 -3.84 10.77
N LYS A 89 1.22 -4.70 11.71
CA LYS A 89 1.98 -5.86 12.25
C LYS A 89 2.74 -6.74 11.23
N ASN A 90 2.27 -6.79 9.98
CA ASN A 90 2.83 -7.60 8.89
C ASN A 90 2.72 -6.90 7.52
N VAL A 91 2.62 -5.57 7.53
CA VAL A 91 2.50 -4.73 6.33
C VAL A 91 3.65 -3.72 6.36
N PHE A 92 4.53 -3.81 5.37
CA PHE A 92 5.81 -3.08 5.32
C PHE A 92 5.93 -2.21 4.08
#